data_AF-A0AB37UYZ9-F1
#
_entry.id   AF-A0AB37UYZ9-F1
#
_cell.length_a   1.000
_cell.length_b   1.000
_cell.length_c   1.000
_cell.angle_alpha   90.00
_cell.angle_beta   90.00
_cell.angle_gamma   90.00
#
_symmetry.space_group_name_H-M   'P 1'
#
loop_
_entity.id
_entity.type
_entity.pdbx_description
1 polymer ?
#
loop_
_entity_poly.entity_id
_entity_poly.type
_entity_poly.pdbx_seq_one_letter_code
_entity_poly.pdbx_strand_id
1 'polypeptide(L)'
;MKQVIKRVLKGLLPNRFLNAYRNVENLGAIKEQVRSNVETLGALKEQINSIANQVNSILWRAERVMSINELFVETPKEKVEGFIKSLHPIKTEHELVRFGAKHDGGYLIPKDFKGIRTLFSPGVGNESAFEEYFYRQCKLANHNDIYIYIWQTSRSMNRY
;
A
#
# COMPACT_ATOMS: atom_id res chain seq x y z
N MET A 1 50.81 53.68 25.00
CA MET A 1 51.54 53.83 26.28
C MET A 1 51.84 52.51 26.99
N LYS A 2 50.85 51.69 27.38
CA LYS A 2 51.08 50.45 28.18
C LYS A 2 52.07 49.44 27.56
N GLN A 3 51.99 49.18 26.24
CA GLN A 3 52.92 48.24 25.56
C GLN A 3 54.36 48.76 25.46
N VAL A 4 54.53 50.08 25.34
CA VAL A 4 55.85 50.75 25.28
C VAL A 4 56.52 50.72 26.66
N ILE A 5 55.78 51.06 27.71
CA ILE A 5 56.22 51.00 29.10
C ILE A 5 56.60 49.55 29.50
N LYS A 6 55.79 48.57 29.09
CA LYS A 6 56.06 47.14 29.30
C LYS A 6 57.35 46.68 28.60
N ARG A 7 57.68 47.22 27.42
CA ARG A 7 58.94 46.93 26.71
C ARG A 7 60.17 47.50 27.41
N VAL A 8 60.08 48.75 27.88
CA VAL A 8 61.18 49.43 28.60
C VAL A 8 61.46 48.74 29.93
N LEU A 9 60.42 48.43 30.71
CA LEU A 9 60.54 47.68 31.97
C LEU A 9 61.15 46.29 31.77
N LYS A 10 60.83 45.59 30.67
CA LYS A 10 61.46 44.31 30.32
C LYS A 10 62.99 44.45 30.09
N GLY A 11 63.50 45.60 29.62
CA GLY A 11 64.94 45.81 29.44
C GLY A 11 65.71 46.11 30.73
N LEU A 12 65.01 46.53 31.80
CA LEU A 12 65.61 46.98 33.06
C LEU A 12 65.52 45.94 34.19
N LEU A 13 64.74 44.87 34.00
CA LEU A 13 64.51 43.84 35.02
C LEU A 13 65.55 42.71 34.93
N PRO A 14 66.02 42.17 36.08
CA PRO A 14 66.91 41.00 36.10
C PRO A 14 66.30 39.80 35.37
N ASN A 15 67.13 38.98 34.72
CA ASN A 15 66.70 37.82 33.91
C ASN A 15 65.70 36.89 34.63
N ARG A 16 65.81 36.75 35.96
CA ARG A 16 64.88 35.94 36.77
C ARG A 16 63.43 36.45 36.70
N PHE A 17 63.23 37.76 36.71
CA PHE A 17 61.91 38.38 36.59
C PHE A 17 61.36 38.30 35.17
N LEU A 18 62.23 38.44 34.16
CA LEU A 18 61.85 38.25 32.76
C LEU A 18 61.41 36.82 32.45
N ASN A 19 62.10 35.82 32.99
CA ASN A 19 61.72 34.42 32.86
C ASN A 19 60.40 34.12 33.57
N ALA A 20 60.22 34.64 34.79
CA ALA A 20 58.94 34.54 35.50
C ALA A 20 57.79 35.17 34.69
N TYR A 21 58.03 36.34 34.08
CA TYR A 21 57.04 37.02 33.26
C TYR A 21 56.64 36.21 32.02
N ARG A 22 57.62 35.64 31.30
CA ARG A 22 57.38 34.77 30.14
C ARG A 22 56.62 33.50 30.53
N ASN A 23 56.95 32.91 31.67
CA ASN A 23 56.23 31.73 32.17
C ASN A 23 54.76 32.05 32.49
N VAL A 24 54.48 33.20 33.08
CA VAL A 24 53.10 33.66 33.34
C VAL A 24 52.35 33.94 32.03
N GLU A 25 52.99 34.55 31.01
CA GLU A 25 52.38 34.74 29.69
C GLU A 25 52.07 33.38 29.01
N ASN A 26 53.00 32.41 29.07
CA ASN A 26 52.81 31.06 28.53
C ASN A 26 51.71 30.29 29.27
N LEU A 27 51.66 30.37 30.60
CA LEU A 27 50.60 29.79 31.42
C LEU A 27 49.22 30.36 31.05
N GLY A 28 49.14 31.66 30.77
CA GLY A 28 47.92 32.31 30.28
C GLY A 28 47.46 31.75 28.93
N ALA A 29 48.38 31.61 27.97
CA ALA A 29 48.06 31.04 26.66
C ALA A 29 47.60 29.57 26.76
N ILE A 30 48.26 28.75 27.60
CA ILE A 30 47.86 27.36 27.84
C ILE A 30 46.46 27.30 28.45
N LYS A 31 46.13 28.19 29.40
CA LYS A 31 44.81 28.23 30.03
C LYS A 31 43.70 28.53 29.02
N GLU A 32 43.91 29.48 28.11
CA GLU A 32 42.94 29.80 27.06
C GLU A 32 42.82 28.67 26.03
N GLN A 33 43.92 28.01 25.68
CA GLN A 33 43.86 26.83 24.80
C GLN A 33 43.08 25.68 25.45
N VAL A 34 43.30 25.40 26.74
CA VAL A 34 42.55 24.38 27.47
C VAL A 34 41.06 24.73 27.53
N ARG A 35 40.72 26.00 27.78
CA ARG A 35 39.34 26.46 27.77
C ARG A 35 38.68 26.23 26.41
N SER A 36 39.34 26.64 25.32
CA SER A 36 38.85 26.41 23.95
C SER A 36 38.66 24.93 23.63
N ASN A 37 39.58 24.06 24.07
CA ASN A 37 39.45 22.62 23.88
C ASN A 37 38.25 22.05 24.66
N VAL A 38 38.00 22.51 25.90
CA VAL A 38 36.84 22.10 26.69
C VAL A 38 35.53 22.52 26.03
N GLU A 39 35.45 23.73 25.49
CA GLU A 39 34.29 24.22 24.75
C GLU A 39 34.05 23.38 23.48
N THR A 40 35.13 23.03 22.76
CA THR A 40 35.07 22.19 21.55
C THR A 40 34.60 20.77 21.87
N LEU A 41 35.09 20.17 22.96
CA LEU A 41 34.64 18.86 23.44
C LEU A 41 33.16 18.87 23.84
N GLY A 42 32.69 19.97 24.43
CA GLY A 42 31.27 20.17 24.72
C GLY A 42 30.42 20.18 23.45
N ALA A 43 30.84 20.93 22.42
CA ALA A 43 30.15 20.97 21.13
C ALA A 43 30.12 19.59 20.44
N LEU A 44 31.24 18.86 20.48
CA LEU A 44 31.31 17.50 19.93
C LEU A 44 30.37 16.53 20.66
N LYS A 45 30.25 16.65 21.98
CA LYS A 45 29.31 15.83 22.77
C LYS A 45 27.86 16.07 22.34
N GLU A 46 27.47 17.33 22.11
CA GLU A 46 26.11 17.65 21.65
C GLU A 46 25.84 17.12 20.24
N GLN A 47 26.83 17.16 19.35
CA GLN A 47 26.72 16.55 18.02
C GLN A 47 26.51 15.03 18.12
N ILE A 48 27.28 14.34 18.97
CA ILE A 48 27.12 12.90 19.21
C ILE A 48 25.72 12.58 19.74
N ASN A 49 25.23 13.36 20.70
CA ASN A 49 23.88 13.18 21.25
C ASN A 49 22.81 13.34 20.15
N SER A 50 22.94 14.35 19.29
CA SER A 50 22.04 14.56 18.17
C SER A 50 22.03 13.39 17.20
N ILE A 51 23.22 12.85 16.86
CA ILE A 51 23.35 11.69 15.98
C ILE A 51 22.71 10.46 16.62
N ALA A 52 22.97 10.20 17.90
CA ALA A 52 22.38 9.07 18.61
C ALA A 52 20.84 9.13 18.59
N ASN A 53 20.26 10.31 18.81
CA ASN A 53 18.81 10.51 18.73
C ASN A 53 18.26 10.25 17.31
N GLN A 54 18.97 10.70 16.28
CA GLN A 54 18.59 10.42 14.88
C GLN A 54 18.62 8.91 14.59
N VAL A 55 19.67 8.21 14.99
CA VAL A 55 19.80 6.75 14.81
C VAL A 55 18.67 6.01 15.51
N ASN A 56 18.38 6.35 16.77
CA ASN A 56 17.27 5.73 17.52
C ASN A 56 15.93 5.96 16.82
N SER A 57 15.70 7.15 16.27
CA SER A 57 14.47 7.44 15.54
C SER A 57 14.32 6.59 14.27
N ILE A 58 15.42 6.30 13.57
CA ILE A 58 15.44 5.43 12.39
C ILE A 58 15.18 3.99 12.80
N LEU A 59 15.81 3.53 13.88
CA LEU A 59 15.64 2.17 14.39
C LEU A 59 14.18 1.89 14.75
N TRP A 60 13.54 2.79 15.51
CA TRP A 60 12.12 2.64 15.87
C TRP A 60 11.19 2.60 14.65
N ARG A 61 11.53 3.35 13.58
CA ARG A 61 10.77 3.31 12.32
C ARG A 61 10.95 1.98 11.62
N ALA A 62 12.17 1.43 11.58
CA ALA A 62 12.46 0.14 10.97
C ALA A 62 11.75 -1.00 11.72
N GLU A 63 11.83 -1.03 13.05
CA GLU A 63 11.13 -2.02 13.90
C GLU A 63 9.62 -2.01 13.62
N ARG A 64 9.03 -0.83 13.50
CA ARG A 64 7.60 -0.69 13.17
C ARG A 64 7.28 -1.25 11.79
N VAL A 65 8.10 -0.99 10.76
CA VAL A 65 7.89 -1.53 9.41
C VAL A 65 8.05 -3.05 9.39
N MET A 66 9.05 -3.59 10.10
CA MET A 66 9.25 -5.04 10.20
C MET A 66 8.07 -5.73 10.89
N SER A 67 7.50 -5.14 11.95
CA SER A 67 6.30 -5.66 12.61
C SER A 67 5.06 -5.67 11.69
N ILE A 68 4.96 -4.71 10.75
CA ILE A 68 3.90 -4.70 9.75
C ILE A 68 4.09 -5.84 8.75
N ASN A 69 5.33 -6.19 8.42
CA ASN A 69 5.62 -7.30 7.52
C ASN A 69 5.19 -8.66 8.12
N GLU A 70 5.14 -8.80 9.44
CA GLU A 70 4.56 -9.98 10.11
C GLU A 70 3.01 -10.01 10.07
N LEU A 71 2.36 -8.86 9.90
CA LEU A 71 0.90 -8.75 9.76
C LEU A 71 0.40 -9.08 8.34
N PHE A 72 1.24 -8.89 7.32
CA PHE A 72 0.91 -9.22 5.93
C PHE A 72 1.40 -10.64 5.61
N VAL A 73 0.56 -11.63 5.89
CA VAL A 73 0.75 -12.98 5.34
C VAL A 73 0.47 -12.91 3.84
N GLU A 74 1.53 -12.85 3.04
CA GLU A 74 1.41 -12.93 1.59
C GLU A 74 0.83 -14.29 1.21
N THR A 75 -0.28 -14.30 0.48
CA THR A 75 -0.84 -15.56 -0.02
C THR A 75 0.09 -16.11 -1.10
N PRO A 76 0.58 -17.36 -0.98
CA PRO A 76 1.49 -17.93 -1.97
C PRO A 76 0.87 -17.88 -3.37
N LYS A 77 1.69 -17.48 -4.35
CA LYS A 77 1.28 -17.32 -5.75
C LYS A 77 0.57 -18.56 -6.28
N GLU A 78 1.04 -19.75 -5.90
CA GLU A 78 0.53 -21.05 -6.34
C GLU A 78 -0.92 -21.27 -5.89
N LYS A 79 -1.29 -20.77 -4.70
CA LYS A 79 -2.67 -20.84 -4.21
C LYS A 79 -3.59 -19.95 -5.02
N VAL A 80 -3.14 -18.73 -5.33
CA VAL A 80 -3.89 -17.80 -6.17
C VAL A 80 -4.06 -18.35 -7.58
N GLU A 81 -2.98 -18.85 -8.18
CA GLU A 81 -3.02 -19.47 -9.51
C GLU A 81 -3.92 -20.71 -9.55
N GLY A 82 -3.83 -21.58 -8.54
CA GLY A 82 -4.68 -22.75 -8.41
C GLY A 82 -6.16 -22.40 -8.31
N PHE A 83 -6.48 -21.38 -7.50
CA PHE A 83 -7.84 -20.87 -7.39
C PHE A 83 -8.36 -20.29 -8.71
N ILE A 84 -7.58 -19.44 -9.37
CA ILE A 84 -7.95 -18.88 -10.69
C ILE A 84 -8.18 -19.99 -11.72
N LYS A 85 -7.31 -21.01 -11.76
CA LYS A 85 -7.48 -22.19 -12.62
C LYS A 85 -8.78 -22.94 -12.31
N SER A 86 -9.17 -23.05 -11.04
CA SER A 86 -10.42 -23.72 -10.63
C SER A 86 -11.69 -22.98 -11.06
N LEU A 87 -11.60 -21.66 -11.31
CA LEU A 87 -12.73 -20.84 -11.76
C LEU A 87 -12.93 -20.88 -13.28
N HIS A 88 -12.04 -21.53 -14.03
CA HIS A 88 -12.18 -21.60 -15.49
C HIS A 88 -13.44 -22.38 -15.87
N PRO A 89 -14.18 -21.93 -16.91
CA PRO A 89 -15.34 -22.64 -17.40
C PRO A 89 -14.99 -24.09 -17.73
N ILE A 90 -15.76 -25.02 -17.17
CA ILE A 90 -15.64 -26.44 -17.47
C ILE A 90 -16.46 -26.71 -18.73
N LYS A 91 -15.90 -27.47 -19.67
CA LYS A 91 -16.62 -27.89 -20.86
C LYS A 91 -17.76 -28.82 -20.45
N THR A 92 -19.00 -28.41 -20.71
CA THR A 92 -20.21 -29.21 -20.55
C THR A 92 -20.45 -30.11 -21.77
N GLU A 93 -21.40 -31.04 -21.68
CA GLU A 93 -21.81 -31.91 -22.78
C GLU A 93 -22.26 -31.10 -24.02
N HIS A 94 -22.98 -29.99 -23.78
CA HIS A 94 -23.46 -29.09 -24.82
C HIS A 94 -22.77 -27.73 -24.76
N GLU A 95 -22.74 -27.03 -25.91
CA GLU A 95 -22.35 -25.62 -25.98
C GLU A 95 -23.26 -24.77 -25.08
N LEU A 96 -22.69 -23.84 -24.31
CA LEU A 96 -23.46 -22.93 -23.46
C LEU A 96 -23.77 -21.62 -24.21
N VAL A 97 -25.03 -21.21 -24.21
CA VAL A 97 -25.52 -19.98 -24.82
C VAL A 97 -26.01 -19.01 -23.74
N ARG A 98 -25.70 -17.72 -23.91
CA ARG A 98 -26.08 -16.67 -22.97
C ARG A 98 -27.54 -16.25 -23.19
N PHE A 99 -28.33 -16.27 -22.13
CA PHE A 99 -29.72 -15.81 -22.07
C PHE A 99 -29.83 -14.60 -21.13
N GLY A 100 -30.79 -13.71 -21.39
CA GLY A 100 -31.04 -12.52 -20.57
C GLY A 100 -30.57 -11.21 -21.21
N ALA A 101 -30.97 -10.09 -20.62
CA ALA A 101 -30.75 -8.75 -21.16
C ALA A 101 -29.25 -8.42 -21.34
N LYS A 102 -28.95 -7.48 -22.24
CA LYS A 102 -27.56 -7.12 -22.62
C LYS A 102 -26.69 -6.69 -21.44
N HIS A 103 -27.28 -6.07 -20.43
CA HIS A 103 -26.59 -5.48 -19.28
C HIS A 103 -26.87 -6.22 -17.96
N ASP A 104 -27.49 -7.39 -18.04
CA ASP A 104 -27.72 -8.27 -16.90
C ASP A 104 -26.57 -9.29 -16.74
N GLY A 105 -26.42 -9.91 -15.57
CA GLY A 105 -25.56 -11.07 -15.38
C GLY A 105 -25.94 -12.21 -16.32
N GLY A 106 -27.24 -12.35 -16.62
CA GLY A 106 -27.76 -13.36 -17.53
C GLY A 106 -27.49 -14.80 -17.07
N TYR A 107 -27.81 -15.75 -17.94
CA TYR A 107 -27.67 -17.18 -17.66
C TYR A 107 -26.93 -17.87 -18.79
N LEU A 108 -26.08 -18.84 -18.46
CA LEU A 108 -25.48 -19.76 -19.41
C LEU A 108 -26.34 -21.04 -19.44
N ILE A 109 -26.97 -21.30 -20.57
CA ILE A 109 -27.87 -22.45 -20.74
C ILE A 109 -27.31 -23.40 -21.81
N PRO A 110 -27.34 -24.73 -21.60
CA PRO A 110 -27.05 -25.70 -22.64
C PRO A 110 -27.88 -25.47 -23.89
N LYS A 111 -27.21 -25.47 -25.06
CA LYS A 111 -27.84 -25.34 -26.38
C LYS A 111 -28.47 -26.66 -26.82
N ASP A 112 -29.37 -27.19 -26.01
CA ASP A 112 -30.17 -28.37 -26.29
C ASP A 112 -31.64 -28.08 -26.01
N PHE A 113 -32.31 -27.48 -27.00
CA PHE A 113 -33.70 -27.02 -26.87
C PHE A 113 -34.70 -27.99 -27.50
N LYS A 114 -34.24 -29.11 -28.06
CA LYS A 114 -35.09 -30.05 -28.77
C LYS A 114 -35.99 -30.79 -27.78
N GLY A 115 -37.28 -30.86 -28.10
CA GLY A 115 -38.28 -31.52 -27.25
C GLY A 115 -38.77 -30.66 -26.08
N ILE A 116 -38.20 -29.49 -25.82
CA ILE A 116 -38.69 -28.57 -24.80
C ILE A 116 -39.94 -27.85 -25.32
N ARG A 117 -41.04 -27.95 -24.56
CA ARG A 117 -42.35 -27.40 -24.95
C ARG A 117 -42.86 -26.31 -24.03
N THR A 118 -42.33 -26.22 -22.81
CA THR A 118 -42.89 -25.35 -21.78
C THR A 118 -41.79 -24.69 -20.95
N LEU A 119 -41.94 -23.39 -20.68
CA LEU A 119 -41.15 -22.63 -19.71
C LEU A 119 -42.05 -22.14 -18.58
N PHE A 120 -41.64 -22.38 -17.34
CA PHE A 120 -42.22 -21.78 -16.16
C PHE A 120 -41.23 -20.75 -15.62
N SER A 121 -41.62 -19.49 -15.59
CA SER A 121 -40.80 -18.40 -15.10
C SER A 121 -41.52 -17.63 -13.98
N PRO A 122 -40.86 -17.32 -12.86
CA PRO A 122 -41.42 -16.36 -11.89
C PRO A 122 -41.42 -14.92 -12.44
N GLY A 123 -40.70 -14.64 -13.52
CA GLY A 123 -40.48 -13.29 -14.04
C GLY A 123 -39.63 -12.42 -13.10
N VAL A 124 -39.06 -11.33 -13.62
CA VAL A 124 -38.25 -10.38 -12.82
C VAL A 124 -38.64 -8.94 -13.16
N GLY A 125 -39.34 -8.27 -12.25
CA GLY A 125 -39.81 -6.88 -12.45
C GLY A 125 -40.48 -6.65 -13.82
N ASN A 126 -40.00 -5.68 -14.59
CA ASN A 126 -40.51 -5.41 -15.94
C ASN A 126 -39.68 -6.06 -17.06
N GLU A 127 -38.73 -6.94 -16.72
CA GLU A 127 -37.81 -7.60 -17.65
C GLU A 127 -38.37 -8.96 -18.09
N SER A 128 -38.26 -9.26 -19.38
CA SER A 128 -38.70 -10.53 -19.98
C SER A 128 -37.78 -11.04 -21.10
N ALA A 129 -36.56 -10.49 -21.21
CA ALA A 129 -35.60 -10.87 -22.22
C ALA A 129 -35.21 -12.35 -22.15
N PHE A 130 -35.27 -12.96 -20.95
CA PHE A 130 -35.00 -14.39 -20.79
C PHE A 130 -36.06 -15.23 -21.50
N GLU A 131 -37.34 -14.99 -21.21
CA GLU A 131 -38.48 -15.70 -21.76
C GLU A 131 -38.57 -15.50 -23.27
N GLU A 132 -38.32 -14.27 -23.73
CA GLU A 132 -38.32 -13.96 -25.15
C GLU A 132 -37.20 -14.70 -25.90
N TYR A 133 -35.99 -14.71 -25.34
CA TYR A 133 -34.88 -15.43 -25.96
C TYR A 133 -35.14 -16.94 -25.97
N PHE A 134 -35.67 -17.50 -24.88
CA PHE A 134 -36.08 -18.88 -24.80
C PHE A 134 -37.12 -19.25 -25.85
N TYR A 135 -38.17 -18.43 -26.00
CA TYR A 135 -39.21 -18.64 -27.00
C TYR A 135 -38.60 -18.76 -28.40
N ARG A 136 -37.74 -17.80 -28.77
CA ARG A 136 -37.10 -17.76 -30.09
C ARG A 136 -36.25 -19.00 -30.34
N GLN A 137 -35.39 -19.38 -29.39
CA GLN A 137 -34.51 -20.54 -29.55
C GLN A 137 -35.28 -21.86 -29.64
N CYS A 138 -36.24 -22.06 -28.74
CA CYS A 138 -37.01 -23.30 -28.73
C CYS A 138 -37.93 -23.40 -29.96
N LYS A 139 -38.46 -22.28 -30.47
CA LYS A 139 -39.31 -22.27 -31.67
C LYS A 139 -38.54 -22.62 -32.94
N LEU A 140 -37.25 -22.27 -32.99
CA LEU A 140 -36.36 -22.70 -34.08
C LEU A 140 -36.02 -24.19 -33.98
N ALA A 141 -35.94 -24.73 -32.76
CA ALA A 141 -35.56 -26.12 -32.51
C ALA A 141 -36.74 -27.13 -32.60
N ASN A 142 -37.99 -26.66 -32.55
CA ASN A 142 -39.18 -27.51 -32.45
C ASN A 142 -40.27 -27.11 -33.46
N HIS A 143 -40.98 -28.09 -33.99
CA HIS A 143 -42.12 -27.87 -34.90
C HIS A 143 -43.45 -27.60 -34.17
N ASN A 144 -43.51 -27.86 -32.87
CA ASN A 144 -44.72 -27.75 -32.06
C ASN A 144 -44.80 -26.39 -31.34
N ASP A 145 -46.01 -26.01 -30.94
CA ASP A 145 -46.24 -24.83 -30.11
C ASP A 145 -45.47 -24.87 -28.79
N ILE A 146 -45.07 -23.67 -28.34
CA ILE A 146 -44.26 -23.46 -27.14
C ILE A 146 -45.06 -22.61 -26.17
N TYR A 147 -45.13 -23.07 -24.93
CA TYR A 147 -45.92 -22.45 -23.88
C TYR A 147 -45.00 -21.77 -22.86
N ILE A 148 -45.29 -20.51 -22.54
CA ILE A 148 -44.55 -19.76 -21.52
C ILE A 148 -45.54 -19.32 -20.43
N TYR A 149 -45.27 -19.73 -19.20
CA TYR A 149 -46.04 -19.39 -18.02
C TYR A 149 -45.21 -18.45 -17.14
N ILE A 150 -45.67 -17.20 -16.98
CA ILE A 150 -45.00 -16.19 -16.14
C ILE A 150 -45.83 -15.97 -14.87
N TRP A 151 -45.19 -16.13 -13.71
CA TRP A 151 -45.82 -16.04 -12.39
C TRP A 151 -45.42 -14.76 -11.67
N GLN A 152 -45.95 -13.62 -12.14
CA GLN A 152 -45.67 -12.31 -11.57
C GLN A 152 -46.90 -11.70 -10.91
N THR A 153 -46.75 -11.25 -9.67
CA THR A 153 -47.84 -10.74 -8.82
C THR A 153 -48.42 -9.39 -9.26
N SER A 154 -47.87 -8.75 -10.30
CA SER A 154 -48.27 -7.40 -10.72
C SER A 154 -48.45 -7.19 -12.23
N ARG A 155 -48.52 -8.24 -13.06
CA ARG A 155 -48.79 -8.11 -14.50
C ARG A 155 -49.80 -9.16 -14.97
N SER A 156 -50.89 -8.69 -15.58
CA SER A 156 -51.88 -9.52 -16.26
C SER A 156 -51.22 -10.41 -17.32
N MET A 157 -51.53 -11.71 -17.30
CA MET A 157 -51.12 -12.72 -18.28
C MET A 157 -51.34 -12.20 -19.72
N ASN A 158 -50.25 -11.83 -20.40
CA ASN A 158 -50.26 -11.80 -21.86
C ASN A 158 -49.82 -13.16 -22.38
N ARG A 159 -50.72 -13.81 -23.11
CA ARG A 159 -50.43 -15.02 -23.88
C ARG A 159 -49.58 -14.61 -25.09
N TYR A 160 -48.41 -15.22 -25.24
CA TYR A 160 -47.61 -15.20 -26.46
C TYR A 160 -47.89 -16.44 -27.30
#